data_AF-A0AAD3NC98-F1
#
_entry.id   AF-A0AAD3NC98-F1
#
_cell.length_a   1.000
_cell.length_b   1.000
_cell.length_c   1.000
_cell.angle_alpha   90.00
_cell.angle_beta   90.00
_cell.angle_gamma   90.00
#
_symmetry.space_group_name_H-M   'P 1'
#
loop_
_entity.id
_entity.type
_entity.pdbx_description
1 polymer ?
#
loop_
_entity_poly.entity_id
_entity_poly.type
_entity_poly.pdbx_seq_one_letter_code
_entity_poly.pdbx_strand_id
1 'polypeptide(L)'
;MSSKGGGTALTRRNYRLSSDTDKPRATGIVNVKLLSDYLHHVFPSTKPQGPAVASLRKSLGFQDLGAHLERLLSEGEASEDSRDQPVEGRLGPQPVVLDHTSGFEGLLFVDDDLLGVIGHSNFSSIRATTCVYKGKWAYEVLISSQGLMQIGWCTLNCRFNQEEGVGDTPDSYAYDGNRVRKWNVTTTNYGKSWAAGDIVSCLIDLDEGTITFCL
;
A
#
# COMPACT_ATOMS: atom_id res chain seq x y z
N MET A 1 3.15 -62.41 11.36
CA MET A 1 4.40 -61.68 11.63
C MET A 1 4.95 -61.22 10.28
N SER A 2 5.06 -59.96 9.88
CA SER A 2 4.89 -58.67 10.56
C SER A 2 4.52 -57.63 9.50
N SER A 3 3.56 -56.76 9.82
CA SER A 3 3.29 -55.52 9.10
C SER A 3 4.40 -54.50 9.36
N LYS A 4 4.82 -53.74 8.35
CA LYS A 4 5.58 -52.49 8.56
C LYS A 4 4.84 -51.35 7.86
N GLY A 5 4.26 -50.48 8.68
CA GLY A 5 3.70 -49.20 8.27
C GLY A 5 4.81 -48.21 7.95
N GLY A 6 4.62 -47.46 6.86
CA GLY A 6 5.41 -46.28 6.54
C GLY A 6 4.66 -45.04 7.02
N GLY A 7 5.09 -44.48 8.16
CA GLY A 7 4.61 -43.20 8.64
C GLY A 7 5.20 -42.07 7.78
N THR A 8 4.34 -41.23 7.21
CA THR A 8 4.72 -39.97 6.58
C THR A 8 5.21 -38.99 7.65
N ALA A 9 6.52 -38.78 7.73
CA ALA A 9 7.12 -37.78 8.59
C ALA A 9 6.89 -36.38 8.00
N LEU A 10 6.01 -35.59 8.62
CA LEU A 10 5.86 -34.16 8.34
C LEU A 10 7.12 -33.43 8.85
N THR A 11 7.92 -32.89 7.94
CA THR A 11 9.07 -32.04 8.28
C THR A 11 8.58 -30.70 8.80
N ARG A 12 8.61 -30.54 10.12
CA ARG A 12 8.38 -29.27 10.83
C ARG A 12 9.50 -28.28 10.44
N ARG A 13 9.24 -27.39 9.47
CA ARG A 13 10.12 -26.25 9.19
C ARG A 13 10.02 -25.27 10.35
N ASN A 14 11.10 -25.15 11.12
CA ASN A 14 11.25 -24.11 12.12
C ASN A 14 11.48 -22.78 11.39
N TYR A 15 10.51 -21.86 11.48
CA TYR A 15 10.71 -20.47 11.09
C TYR A 15 11.57 -19.78 12.15
N ARG A 16 12.84 -19.52 11.83
CA ARG A 16 13.67 -18.60 12.61
C ARG A 16 13.35 -17.19 12.14
N LEU A 17 12.84 -16.35 13.04
CA LEU A 17 12.85 -14.90 12.90
C LEU A 17 14.31 -14.46 12.72
N SER A 18 14.70 -14.04 11.52
CA SER A 18 15.99 -13.42 11.29
C SER A 18 15.98 -12.03 11.94
N SER A 19 16.83 -11.85 12.94
CA SER A 19 17.11 -10.55 13.56
C SER A 19 17.72 -9.59 12.54
N ASP A 20 17.13 -8.41 12.42
CA ASP A 20 17.65 -7.26 11.68
C ASP A 20 19.09 -6.92 12.08
N THR A 21 20.02 -7.08 11.14
CA THR A 21 21.20 -6.22 11.00
C THR A 21 21.76 -6.37 9.58
N ASP A 22 20.99 -6.01 8.55
CA ASP A 22 21.57 -5.75 7.23
C ASP A 22 21.42 -4.26 6.92
N LYS A 23 22.57 -3.58 6.81
CA LYS A 23 22.64 -2.19 6.36
C LYS A 23 21.96 -2.09 4.99
N PRO A 24 21.13 -1.08 4.71
CA PRO A 24 20.47 -0.96 3.42
C PRO A 24 21.54 -0.77 2.33
N ARG A 25 21.75 -1.80 1.52
CA ARG A 25 22.49 -1.67 0.27
C ARG A 25 21.63 -0.84 -0.67
N ALA A 26 22.01 0.42 -0.86
CA ALA A 26 21.46 1.28 -1.90
C ALA A 26 21.55 0.56 -3.25
N THR A 27 20.44 -0.03 -3.68
CA THR A 27 20.33 -0.82 -4.91
C THR A 27 19.07 -0.36 -5.62
N GLY A 28 19.25 0.09 -6.86
CA GLY A 28 18.15 0.31 -7.80
C GLY A 28 18.07 1.73 -8.33
N ILE A 29 18.22 1.87 -9.64
CA ILE A 29 18.07 3.11 -10.40
C ILE A 29 16.56 3.44 -10.54
N VAL A 30 15.87 3.63 -9.42
CA VAL A 30 14.85 4.69 -9.40
C VAL A 30 15.63 5.87 -8.86
N ASN A 31 15.88 6.82 -9.74
CA ASN A 31 16.58 8.02 -9.35
C ASN A 31 15.69 8.73 -8.34
N VAL A 32 16.04 8.61 -7.06
CA VAL A 32 15.30 9.16 -5.93
C VAL A 32 15.07 10.66 -6.12
N LYS A 33 16.03 11.33 -6.77
CA LYS A 33 15.89 12.73 -7.16
C LYS A 33 14.79 12.93 -8.21
N LEU A 34 14.71 12.10 -9.25
CA LEU A 34 13.65 12.20 -10.26
C LEU A 34 12.25 11.93 -9.67
N LEU A 35 12.13 10.97 -8.74
CA LEU A 35 10.87 10.72 -8.03
C LEU A 35 10.47 11.91 -7.14
N SER A 36 11.42 12.42 -6.35
CA SER A 36 11.20 13.60 -5.51
C SER A 36 10.84 14.82 -6.35
N ASP A 37 11.57 15.08 -7.44
CA ASP A 37 11.30 16.16 -8.39
C ASP A 37 9.90 16.01 -9.02
N TYR A 38 9.51 14.81 -9.42
CA TYR A 38 8.17 14.52 -9.97
C TYR A 38 7.08 14.79 -8.94
N LEU A 39 7.21 14.27 -7.71
CA LEU A 39 6.21 14.49 -6.67
C LEU A 39 6.10 15.97 -6.28
N HIS A 40 7.22 16.70 -6.19
CA HIS A 40 7.19 18.15 -5.97
C HIS A 40 6.63 18.93 -7.16
N HIS A 41 6.76 18.42 -8.39
CA HIS A 41 6.16 19.01 -9.58
C HIS A 41 4.64 18.83 -9.61
N VAL A 42 4.16 17.62 -9.33
CA VAL A 42 2.73 17.28 -9.29
C VAL A 42 2.02 17.89 -8.09
N PHE A 43 2.71 17.93 -6.95
CA PHE A 43 2.21 18.49 -5.68
C PHE A 43 3.11 19.65 -5.22
N PRO A 44 2.98 20.85 -5.81
CA PRO A 44 3.78 22.01 -5.43
C PRO A 44 3.55 22.36 -3.97
N SER A 45 4.63 22.38 -3.17
CA SER A 45 4.56 22.82 -1.77
C SER A 45 4.14 24.29 -1.69
N THR A 46 2.96 24.56 -1.13
CA THR A 46 2.64 25.90 -0.63
C THR A 46 3.50 26.17 0.61
N LYS A 47 4.24 27.28 0.63
CA LYS A 47 5.14 27.73 1.71
C LYS A 47 4.70 27.29 3.12
N PRO A 48 5.64 26.94 4.01
CA PRO A 48 5.30 26.30 5.28
C PRO A 48 4.54 27.26 6.20
N GLN A 49 3.25 26.98 6.41
CA GLN A 49 2.73 27.06 7.78
C GLN A 49 3.40 25.90 8.55
N GLY A 50 3.81 26.19 9.78
CA GLY A 50 4.70 25.34 10.60
C GLY A 50 4.29 23.87 10.68
N PRO A 51 5.15 23.01 11.24
CA PRO A 51 4.96 21.56 11.16
C PRO A 51 3.56 21.20 11.64
N ALA A 52 2.75 20.63 10.76
CA ALA A 52 1.63 19.80 11.14
C ALA A 52 2.26 18.54 11.75
N VAL A 53 2.68 18.66 13.01
CA VAL A 53 3.19 17.55 13.81
C VAL A 53 2.04 16.55 13.84
N ALA A 54 2.20 15.40 13.20
CA ALA A 54 1.34 14.24 13.44
C ALA A 54 1.16 14.18 14.95
N SER A 55 -0.10 14.27 15.43
CA SER A 55 -0.37 14.54 16.85
C SER A 55 0.59 13.72 17.70
N LEU A 56 1.36 14.35 18.58
CA LEU A 56 2.37 13.66 19.38
C LEU A 56 1.65 12.61 20.24
N ARG A 57 1.50 11.39 19.70
CA ARG A 57 0.84 10.31 20.41
C ARG A 57 1.78 9.94 21.53
N LYS A 58 1.30 10.01 22.78
CA LYS A 58 2.06 9.50 23.92
C LYS A 58 2.54 8.08 23.57
N SER A 59 3.84 7.83 23.75
CA SER A 59 4.42 6.52 23.52
C SER A 59 3.64 5.47 24.32
N LEU A 60 2.92 4.59 23.63
CA LEU A 60 2.25 3.46 24.26
C LEU A 60 3.29 2.41 24.67
N GLY A 61 3.38 2.13 25.95
CA GLY A 61 4.08 0.99 26.50
C GLY A 61 3.11 -0.12 26.93
N PHE A 62 3.67 -1.25 27.36
CA PHE A 62 2.86 -2.35 27.87
C PHE A 62 2.12 -1.99 29.18
N GLN A 63 2.67 -1.06 29.96
CA GLN A 63 2.16 -0.67 31.28
C GLN A 63 0.92 0.23 31.20
N ASP A 64 0.79 0.99 30.12
CA ASP A 64 -0.26 1.97 29.86
C ASP A 64 -1.24 1.53 28.76
N LEU A 65 -0.99 0.40 28.10
CA LEU A 65 -1.86 -0.19 27.07
C LEU A 65 -3.28 -0.46 27.60
N GLY A 66 -3.41 -1.02 28.81
CA GLY A 66 -4.73 -1.35 29.38
C GLY A 66 -5.63 -0.13 29.57
N ALA A 67 -5.09 0.92 30.20
CA ALA A 67 -5.80 2.18 30.39
C ALA A 67 -6.10 2.89 29.06
N HIS A 68 -5.22 2.74 28.07
CA HIS A 68 -5.45 3.28 26.74
C HIS A 68 -6.59 2.57 26.02
N LEU A 69 -6.67 1.24 26.09
CA LEU A 69 -7.75 0.44 25.52
C LEU A 69 -9.08 0.77 26.19
N GLU A 70 -9.13 0.86 27.52
CA GLU A 70 -10.34 1.28 28.23
C GLU A 70 -10.80 2.68 27.82
N ARG A 71 -9.86 3.63 27.65
CA ARG A 71 -10.18 4.96 27.16
C ARG A 71 -10.80 4.92 25.76
N LEU A 72 -10.20 4.17 24.82
CA LEU A 72 -10.73 4.03 23.46
C LEU A 72 -12.11 3.35 23.43
N LEU A 73 -12.35 2.37 24.31
CA LEU A 73 -13.64 1.70 24.42
C LEU A 73 -14.69 2.58 25.12
N SER A 74 -14.27 3.52 25.98
CA SER A 74 -15.14 4.47 26.67
C SER A 74 -15.47 5.72 25.83
N GLU A 75 -14.57 6.10 24.92
CA GLU A 75 -14.82 7.03 23.82
C GLU A 75 -15.74 6.32 22.83
N GLY A 76 -17.02 6.20 23.20
CA GLY A 76 -18.07 5.69 22.31
C GLY A 76 -17.95 6.35 20.94
N GLU A 77 -18.23 5.57 19.88
CA GLU A 77 -17.98 5.92 18.49
C GLU A 77 -18.00 7.43 18.25
N ALA A 78 -16.87 7.96 17.76
CA ALA A 78 -16.71 9.38 17.47
C ALA A 78 -18.01 9.95 16.90
N SER A 79 -18.56 10.96 17.57
CA SER A 79 -19.83 11.62 17.21
C SER A 79 -19.87 11.81 15.69
N GLU A 80 -20.99 11.52 15.03
CA GLU A 80 -21.08 11.57 13.56
C GLU A 80 -20.56 12.89 12.97
N ASP A 81 -20.68 14.01 13.72
CA ASP A 81 -20.11 15.33 13.39
C ASP A 81 -18.57 15.40 13.24
N SER A 82 -17.82 14.42 13.76
CA SER A 82 -16.35 14.38 13.63
C SER A 82 -15.87 13.51 12.46
N ARG A 83 -16.74 12.67 11.89
CA ARG A 83 -16.44 11.82 10.73
C ARG A 83 -16.33 12.66 9.45
N ASP A 84 -17.13 13.71 9.33
CA ASP A 84 -17.13 14.58 8.15
C ASP A 84 -16.11 15.73 8.20
N GLN A 85 -15.19 15.74 9.16
CA GLN A 85 -14.14 16.75 9.16
C GLN A 85 -13.17 16.50 7.99
N PRO A 86 -12.97 17.48 7.09
CA PRO A 86 -12.04 17.33 5.99
C PRO A 86 -10.63 17.14 6.56
N VAL A 87 -10.04 15.98 6.28
CA VAL A 87 -8.64 15.72 6.59
C VAL A 87 -7.78 16.43 5.55
N GLU A 88 -6.96 17.37 6.01
CA GLU A 88 -6.03 18.10 5.12
C GLU A 88 -5.18 17.12 4.30
N GLY A 89 -5.05 17.36 3.00
CA GLY A 89 -4.24 16.51 2.12
C GLY A 89 -4.97 15.31 1.54
N ARG A 90 -6.29 15.18 1.74
CA ARG A 90 -7.13 14.11 1.20
C ARG A 90 -8.36 14.66 0.50
N LEU A 91 -8.75 14.03 -0.61
CA LEU A 91 -9.99 14.30 -1.35
C LEU A 91 -10.74 12.98 -1.57
N GLY A 92 -12.06 12.99 -1.42
CA GLY A 92 -12.91 11.82 -1.61
C GLY A 92 -13.63 11.36 -0.33
N PRO A 93 -14.54 10.39 -0.44
CA PRO A 93 -15.41 9.92 0.64
C PRO A 93 -14.62 9.22 1.76
N GLN A 94 -15.13 9.20 3.00
CA GLN A 94 -14.41 8.63 4.15
C GLN A 94 -14.39 7.09 4.22
N PRO A 95 -15.35 6.32 3.66
CA PRO A 95 -15.01 4.98 3.24
C PRO A 95 -14.22 5.05 1.92
N VAL A 96 -12.92 4.74 2.01
CA VAL A 96 -12.10 4.48 0.81
C VAL A 96 -12.53 3.13 0.27
N VAL A 97 -12.98 3.10 -0.98
CA VAL A 97 -13.37 1.88 -1.68
C VAL A 97 -12.80 1.89 -3.10
N LEU A 98 -12.89 0.79 -3.81
CA LEU A 98 -12.53 0.69 -5.22
C LEU A 98 -13.57 1.40 -6.09
N ASP A 99 -13.11 2.30 -6.96
CA ASP A 99 -13.97 3.01 -7.91
C ASP A 99 -14.27 2.14 -9.14
N HIS A 100 -15.26 1.27 -8.99
CA HIS A 100 -15.79 0.42 -10.05
C HIS A 100 -16.72 1.16 -11.04
N THR A 101 -16.84 2.49 -10.95
CA THR A 101 -17.74 3.27 -11.82
C THR A 101 -16.99 4.04 -12.90
N SER A 102 -15.88 4.68 -12.53
CA SER A 102 -15.11 5.53 -13.44
C SER A 102 -13.60 5.37 -13.31
N GLY A 103 -13.15 4.70 -12.26
CA GLY A 103 -11.74 4.59 -11.88
C GLY A 103 -11.07 3.33 -12.39
N PHE A 104 -11.64 2.63 -13.37
CA PHE A 104 -11.17 1.32 -13.79
C PHE A 104 -11.13 1.14 -15.31
N GLU A 105 -10.40 0.11 -15.74
CA GLU A 105 -10.33 -0.35 -17.12
C GLU A 105 -10.17 -1.88 -17.17
N GLY A 106 -10.71 -2.51 -18.21
CA GLY A 106 -10.70 -3.96 -18.38
C GLY A 106 -11.82 -4.68 -17.63
N LEU A 107 -11.79 -6.02 -17.67
CA LEU A 107 -12.77 -6.87 -17.00
C LEU A 107 -12.34 -7.14 -15.55
N LEU A 108 -13.17 -6.72 -14.59
CA LEU A 108 -12.94 -6.86 -13.15
C LEU A 108 -14.15 -7.50 -12.48
N PHE A 109 -13.91 -8.36 -11.51
CA PHE A 109 -14.91 -8.75 -10.52
C PHE A 109 -14.55 -8.05 -9.21
N VAL A 110 -15.44 -7.20 -8.73
CA VAL A 110 -15.28 -6.42 -7.50
C VAL A 110 -16.26 -7.00 -6.48
N ASP A 111 -15.81 -7.19 -5.23
CA ASP A 111 -16.65 -7.70 -4.15
C ASP A 111 -17.77 -6.71 -3.78
N ASP A 112 -18.85 -7.21 -3.15
CA ASP A 112 -20.02 -6.39 -2.78
C ASP A 112 -19.68 -5.23 -1.84
N ASP A 113 -18.63 -5.37 -1.02
CA ASP A 113 -18.14 -4.33 -0.11
C ASP A 113 -17.18 -3.34 -0.79
N LEU A 114 -16.86 -3.56 -2.07
CA LEU A 114 -15.96 -2.76 -2.89
C LEU A 114 -14.50 -2.70 -2.38
N LEU A 115 -14.06 -3.67 -1.58
CA LEU A 115 -12.70 -3.75 -1.05
C LEU A 115 -11.85 -4.85 -1.69
N GLY A 116 -12.48 -5.87 -2.29
CA GLY A 116 -11.80 -6.92 -3.04
C GLY A 116 -11.97 -6.78 -4.55
N VAL A 117 -10.96 -7.20 -5.30
CA VAL A 117 -10.99 -7.20 -6.77
C VAL A 117 -10.19 -8.34 -7.37
N ILE A 118 -10.72 -8.92 -8.45
CA ILE A 118 -10.07 -9.94 -9.28
C ILE A 118 -10.05 -9.46 -10.74
N GLY A 119 -8.85 -9.38 -11.32
CA GLY A 119 -8.66 -9.09 -12.74
C GLY A 119 -8.93 -10.30 -13.62
N HIS A 120 -9.69 -10.12 -14.69
CA HIS A 120 -10.02 -11.15 -15.69
C HIS A 120 -9.66 -10.80 -17.13
N SER A 121 -9.08 -9.62 -17.36
CA SER A 121 -8.41 -9.29 -18.63
C SER A 121 -6.89 -9.26 -18.42
N ASN A 122 -6.11 -8.93 -19.45
CA ASN A 122 -4.64 -8.97 -19.38
C ASN A 122 -4.10 -8.11 -18.21
N PHE A 123 -4.34 -6.80 -18.25
CA PHE A 123 -3.97 -5.86 -17.18
C PHE A 123 -5.16 -4.98 -16.78
N SER A 124 -6.21 -5.60 -16.24
CA SER A 124 -7.30 -4.83 -15.65
C SER A 124 -6.78 -3.97 -14.50
N SER A 125 -7.13 -2.68 -14.49
CA SER A 125 -6.63 -1.71 -13.50
C SER A 125 -7.79 -0.97 -12.84
N ILE A 126 -7.67 -0.67 -11.55
CA ILE A 126 -8.69 0.06 -10.78
C ILE A 126 -8.03 1.00 -9.76
N ARG A 127 -8.61 2.18 -9.56
CA ARG A 127 -8.25 3.15 -8.52
C ARG A 127 -9.21 3.07 -7.34
N ALA A 128 -8.75 3.56 -6.20
CA ALA A 128 -9.64 3.89 -5.09
C ALA A 128 -10.41 5.19 -5.36
N THR A 129 -11.50 5.42 -4.62
CA THR A 129 -12.34 6.64 -4.68
C THR A 129 -11.70 7.87 -4.05
N THR A 130 -10.50 7.74 -3.49
CA THR A 130 -9.84 8.76 -2.68
C THR A 130 -8.48 9.12 -3.27
N CYS A 131 -8.19 10.41 -3.28
CA CYS A 131 -6.91 11.01 -3.68
C CYS A 131 -6.23 11.64 -2.47
N VAL A 132 -4.90 11.63 -2.45
CA VAL A 132 -4.08 12.31 -1.43
C VAL A 132 -3.11 13.26 -2.13
N TYR A 133 -2.91 14.45 -1.56
CA TYR A 133 -2.13 15.53 -2.19
C TYR A 133 -1.19 16.28 -1.23
N LYS A 134 -1.21 15.96 0.07
CA LYS A 134 -0.29 16.52 1.08
C LYS A 134 -0.16 15.55 2.26
N GLY A 135 0.98 15.55 2.94
CA GLY A 135 1.21 14.73 4.13
C GLY A 135 1.67 13.30 3.83
N LYS A 136 1.54 12.42 4.83
CA LYS A 136 2.02 11.03 4.78
C LYS A 136 0.84 10.07 4.85
N TRP A 137 0.76 9.13 3.92
CA TRP A 137 -0.36 8.22 3.78
C TRP A 137 0.12 6.79 3.57
N ALA A 138 -0.72 5.85 4.01
CA ALA A 138 -0.51 4.45 3.76
C ALA A 138 -1.84 3.76 3.47
N TYR A 139 -1.80 2.73 2.64
CA TYR A 139 -2.83 1.72 2.54
C TYR A 139 -2.17 0.34 2.47
N GLU A 140 -2.95 -0.70 2.70
CA GLU A 140 -2.46 -2.08 2.69
C GLU A 140 -3.30 -2.92 1.74
N VAL A 141 -2.66 -3.91 1.11
CA VAL A 141 -3.32 -4.85 0.19
C VAL A 141 -3.02 -6.26 0.64
N LEU A 142 -4.07 -7.02 0.94
CA LEU A 142 -3.99 -8.46 1.15
C LEU A 142 -3.88 -9.16 -0.22
N ILE A 143 -2.77 -9.85 -0.44
CA ILE A 143 -2.53 -10.58 -1.68
C ILE A 143 -3.33 -11.88 -1.66
N SER A 144 -4.38 -11.97 -2.47
CA SER A 144 -5.21 -13.18 -2.54
C SER A 144 -4.65 -14.25 -3.47
N SER A 145 -3.70 -13.92 -4.35
CA SER A 145 -3.06 -14.86 -5.26
C SER A 145 -1.61 -14.49 -5.57
N GLN A 146 -0.79 -15.48 -5.94
CA GLN A 146 0.59 -15.25 -6.42
C GLN A 146 0.65 -14.79 -7.88
N GLY A 147 -0.45 -14.25 -8.40
CA GLY A 147 -0.54 -13.80 -9.78
C GLY A 147 0.40 -12.63 -10.10
N LEU A 148 0.56 -12.38 -11.40
CA LEU A 148 1.22 -11.18 -11.87
C LEU A 148 0.28 -9.98 -11.67
N MET A 149 0.69 -9.04 -10.83
CA MET A 149 -0.05 -7.80 -10.58
C MET A 149 0.93 -6.69 -10.15
N GLN A 150 0.49 -5.44 -10.24
CA GLN A 150 1.22 -4.26 -9.81
C GLN A 150 0.33 -3.47 -8.84
N ILE A 151 0.89 -3.04 -7.71
CA ILE A 151 0.17 -2.31 -6.65
C ILE A 151 0.92 -1.01 -6.37
N GLY A 152 0.22 0.12 -6.36
CA GLY A 152 0.85 1.37 -5.94
C GLY A 152 0.03 2.63 -6.13
N TRP A 153 0.70 3.71 -6.50
CA TRP A 153 0.14 5.05 -6.54
C TRP A 153 0.11 5.56 -7.97
N CYS A 154 -0.96 6.28 -8.33
CA CYS A 154 -1.04 6.97 -9.60
C CYS A 154 -1.79 8.29 -9.47
N THR A 155 -1.49 9.22 -10.36
CA THR A 155 -2.29 10.44 -10.50
C THR A 155 -3.52 10.18 -11.38
N LEU A 156 -4.43 11.16 -11.45
CA LEU A 156 -5.57 11.10 -12.37
C LEU A 156 -5.15 11.11 -13.86
N ASN A 157 -3.92 11.52 -14.17
CA ASN A 157 -3.40 11.50 -15.54
C ASN A 157 -2.93 10.11 -15.98
N CYS A 158 -2.75 9.18 -15.04
CA CYS A 158 -2.46 7.79 -15.36
C CYS A 158 -3.67 7.19 -16.06
N ARG A 159 -3.53 6.96 -17.37
CA ARG A 159 -4.56 6.35 -18.21
C ARG A 159 -4.39 4.85 -18.17
N PHE A 160 -5.44 4.15 -17.78
CA PHE A 160 -5.46 2.70 -17.86
C PHE A 160 -5.91 2.26 -19.25
N ASN A 161 -5.30 1.18 -19.73
CA ASN A 161 -5.75 0.43 -20.89
C ASN A 161 -5.46 -1.06 -20.63
N GLN A 162 -5.72 -1.93 -21.61
CA GLN A 162 -5.53 -3.38 -21.42
C GLN A 162 -4.06 -3.83 -21.36
N GLU A 163 -3.12 -2.92 -21.63
CA GLU A 163 -1.67 -3.15 -21.67
C GLU A 163 -0.91 -2.35 -20.61
N GLU A 164 -1.41 -1.18 -20.21
CA GLU A 164 -0.76 -0.26 -19.28
C GLU A 164 -1.66 0.04 -18.07
N GLY A 165 -1.08 -0.10 -16.89
CA GLY A 165 -1.70 0.21 -15.61
C GLY A 165 -0.79 1.02 -14.69
N VAL A 166 -0.95 0.80 -13.38
CA VAL A 166 -0.13 1.45 -12.36
C VAL A 166 1.32 0.95 -12.46
N GLY A 167 2.27 1.89 -12.56
CA GLY A 167 3.70 1.61 -12.70
C GLY A 167 4.20 1.64 -14.14
N ASP A 168 3.31 1.56 -15.14
CA ASP A 168 3.70 1.58 -16.56
C ASP A 168 3.76 3.01 -17.13
N THR A 169 3.11 3.97 -16.47
CA THR A 169 3.06 5.37 -16.93
C THR A 169 4.00 6.26 -16.11
N PRO A 170 4.46 7.42 -16.66
CA PRO A 170 5.21 8.42 -15.89
C PRO A 170 4.44 8.91 -14.66
N ASP A 171 3.11 8.85 -14.73
CA ASP A 171 2.17 9.30 -13.72
C ASP A 171 1.86 8.27 -12.62
N SER A 172 2.72 7.27 -12.47
CA SER A 172 2.45 6.15 -11.56
C SER A 172 3.70 5.44 -11.06
N TYR A 173 3.62 4.89 -9.85
CA TYR A 173 4.66 4.07 -9.23
C TYR A 173 4.03 2.81 -8.65
N ALA A 174 4.61 1.65 -8.93
CA ALA A 174 4.07 0.39 -8.44
C ALA A 174 5.14 -0.59 -7.97
N TYR A 175 4.67 -1.56 -7.18
CA TYR A 175 5.40 -2.74 -6.77
C TYR A 175 4.76 -3.99 -7.40
N ASP A 176 5.61 -4.83 -7.99
CA ASP A 176 5.29 -6.14 -8.52
C ASP A 176 6.08 -7.17 -7.72
N GLY A 177 5.44 -7.77 -6.71
CA GLY A 177 6.07 -8.78 -5.86
C GLY A 177 6.22 -10.13 -6.54
N ASN A 178 5.53 -10.40 -7.65
CA ASN A 178 5.77 -11.63 -8.43
C ASN A 178 7.10 -11.55 -9.18
N ARG A 179 7.43 -10.37 -9.74
CA ARG A 179 8.71 -10.14 -10.41
C ARG A 179 9.79 -9.52 -9.52
N VAL A 180 9.46 -9.22 -8.25
CA VAL A 180 10.36 -8.62 -7.25
C VAL A 180 10.95 -7.30 -7.75
N ARG A 181 10.05 -6.42 -8.18
CA ARG A 181 10.39 -5.20 -8.92
C ARG A 181 9.53 -4.01 -8.52
N LYS A 182 10.12 -2.82 -8.61
CA LYS A 182 9.37 -1.55 -8.64
C LYS A 182 9.32 -0.99 -10.06
N TRP A 183 8.24 -0.30 -10.37
CA TRP A 183 7.86 0.16 -11.70
C TRP A 183 7.53 1.65 -11.72
N ASN A 184 8.04 2.36 -12.73
CA ASN A 184 7.63 3.70 -13.18
C ASN A 184 8.14 3.90 -14.60
N VAL A 185 7.35 3.46 -15.59
CA VAL A 185 7.72 3.28 -17.02
C VAL A 185 8.79 2.22 -17.24
N THR A 186 9.86 2.26 -16.44
CA THR A 186 10.95 1.30 -16.39
C THR A 186 10.92 0.55 -15.06
N THR A 187 11.63 -0.57 -14.99
CA THR A 187 11.62 -1.45 -13.82
C THR A 187 13.01 -1.69 -13.24
N THR A 188 13.08 -1.82 -11.90
CA THR A 188 14.30 -2.17 -11.17
C THR A 188 14.01 -3.19 -10.07
N ASN A 189 15.00 -4.01 -9.72
CA ASN A 189 14.88 -4.99 -8.63
C ASN A 189 14.55 -4.28 -7.32
N TYR A 190 13.55 -4.78 -6.60
CA TYR A 190 13.07 -4.20 -5.35
C TYR A 190 12.20 -5.21 -4.59
N GLY A 191 12.28 -5.21 -3.25
CA GLY A 191 11.37 -5.99 -2.40
C GLY A 191 11.67 -7.50 -2.35
N LYS A 192 10.62 -8.29 -2.09
CA LYS A 192 10.65 -9.75 -1.88
C LYS A 192 9.53 -10.42 -2.68
N SER A 193 9.68 -11.69 -3.03
CA SER A 193 8.58 -12.43 -3.64
C SER A 193 7.38 -12.49 -2.70
N TRP A 194 6.17 -12.14 -3.17
CA TRP A 194 4.94 -12.31 -2.40
C TRP A 194 4.36 -13.71 -2.52
N ALA A 195 3.52 -14.07 -1.56
CA ALA A 195 2.66 -15.23 -1.53
C ALA A 195 1.19 -14.83 -1.30
N ALA A 196 0.26 -15.73 -1.63
CA ALA A 196 -1.12 -15.56 -1.20
C ALA A 196 -1.17 -15.55 0.34
N GLY A 197 -1.85 -14.56 0.91
CA GLY A 197 -1.92 -14.30 2.35
C GLY A 197 -0.94 -13.23 2.84
N ASP A 198 0.03 -12.79 2.03
CA ASP A 198 0.90 -11.67 2.40
C ASP A 198 0.15 -10.33 2.34
N ILE A 199 0.63 -9.35 3.10
CA ILE A 199 0.11 -7.98 3.10
C ILE A 199 1.20 -7.06 2.55
N VAL A 200 0.86 -6.29 1.51
CA VAL A 200 1.74 -5.23 1.00
C VAL A 200 1.30 -3.91 1.61
N SER A 201 2.18 -3.25 2.37
CA SER A 201 1.95 -1.86 2.81
C SER A 201 2.53 -0.90 1.76
N CYS A 202 1.71 0.01 1.26
CA CYS A 202 2.06 1.04 0.29
C CYS A 202 2.12 2.39 0.99
N LEU A 203 3.31 2.97 1.14
CA LEU A 203 3.54 4.22 1.85
C LEU A 203 3.90 5.33 0.86
N ILE A 204 3.35 6.52 1.08
CA ILE A 204 3.71 7.74 0.36
C ILE A 204 3.93 8.88 1.35
N ASP A 205 5.03 9.60 1.17
CA ASP A 205 5.36 10.83 1.86
C ASP A 205 5.39 11.95 0.82
N LEU A 206 4.32 12.75 0.78
CA LEU A 206 4.18 13.85 -0.18
C LEU A 206 4.97 15.09 0.26
N ASP A 207 5.38 15.16 1.53
CA ASP A 207 6.17 16.27 2.05
C ASP A 207 7.66 16.08 1.67
N GLU A 208 8.16 14.84 1.74
CA GLU A 208 9.53 14.47 1.34
C GLU A 208 9.64 13.97 -0.11
N GLY A 209 8.52 13.75 -0.79
CA GLY A 209 8.50 13.24 -2.16
C GLY A 209 9.04 11.81 -2.25
N THR A 210 8.58 10.90 -1.40
CA THR A 210 9.03 9.50 -1.41
C THR A 210 7.87 8.49 -1.42
N ILE A 211 8.12 7.33 -2.02
CA ILE A 211 7.20 6.19 -2.03
C ILE A 211 8.00 4.95 -1.60
N THR A 212 7.43 4.16 -0.68
CA THR A 212 8.01 2.90 -0.20
C THR A 212 6.97 1.80 -0.17
N PHE A 213 7.38 0.58 -0.50
CA PHE A 213 6.54 -0.61 -0.40
C PHE A 213 7.20 -1.63 0.54
N CYS A 214 6.40 -2.20 1.44
CA CYS A 214 6.83 -3.20 2.42
C CYS A 214 5.99 -4.48 2.25
N LEU A 215 6.64 -5.64 2.40
CA LEU A 215 6.04 -6.98 2.43
C LEU A 215 6.43 -7.67 3.73
#